data_AF-A0A966USM0-F1
#
_entry.id   AF-A0A966USM0-F1
#
_cell.length_a   1.000
_cell.length_b   1.000
_cell.length_c   1.000
_cell.angle_alpha   90.00
_cell.angle_beta   90.00
_cell.angle_gamma   90.00
#
_symmetry.space_group_name_H-M   'P 1'
#
loop_
_entity.id
_entity.type
_entity.pdbx_description
1 polymer ?
#
loop_
_entity_poly.entity_id
_entity_poly.type
_entity_poly.pdbx_seq_one_letter_code
_entity_poly.pdbx_strand_id
1 'polypeptide(L)'
;MSTDATFSGSGNNVNALLYDSSGTLITYGTLSRQFKTGSTIFGYYFVGTTSSFSVPSGGSYAWLISVRGLESSIIANTTYSTSSDFSASNFNDTLPPSIVISSSSSLSYIENASGIVIDNAILLSDTGASFGSSPSATISISSNFLSGDVLAFTNQNGITGSYNSGTGVLTLTGTSSNTVTQFQTALRSITYASTSDDPTSNNTKNSRIISWVFNDGTSANNISNTATSTINITAVNDAPVITPGTTLSYTENGSAAAINSALTLTDA
;
A
#
# COMPACT_ATOMS: atom_id res chain seq x y z
N MET A 1 -45.78 30.07 -13.95
CA MET A 1 -45.83 31.16 -12.96
C MET A 1 -44.82 30.81 -11.88
N SER A 2 -43.79 31.64 -11.75
CA SER A 2 -42.74 31.55 -10.72
C SER A 2 -43.39 31.61 -9.34
N THR A 3 -43.15 30.63 -8.47
CA THR A 3 -43.39 30.79 -7.04
C THR A 3 -42.11 31.37 -6.45
N ASP A 4 -42.09 32.68 -6.31
CA ASP A 4 -40.99 33.42 -5.71
C ASP A 4 -40.75 32.93 -4.28
N ALA A 5 -39.50 32.59 -3.99
CA ALA A 5 -39.04 32.29 -2.64
C ALA A 5 -39.21 33.55 -1.78
N THR A 6 -40.04 33.49 -0.74
CA THR A 6 -40.24 34.60 0.19
C THR A 6 -39.13 34.59 1.24
N PHE A 7 -38.32 35.64 1.25
CA PHE A 7 -37.24 35.85 2.23
C PHE A 7 -37.85 36.38 3.53
N SER A 8 -37.76 35.61 4.63
CA SER A 8 -38.16 36.09 5.95
C SER A 8 -37.17 35.69 7.04
N GLY A 9 -36.81 36.66 7.88
CA GLY A 9 -36.34 36.43 9.24
C GLY A 9 -34.81 36.39 9.47
N SER A 10 -34.38 37.28 10.35
CA SER A 10 -33.05 37.44 10.95
C SER A 10 -32.53 36.16 11.62
N GLY A 11 -31.58 35.48 11.00
CA GLY A 11 -30.77 34.44 11.64
C GLY A 11 -29.39 34.99 12.00
N ASN A 12 -28.88 34.65 13.18
CA ASN A 12 -27.60 35.13 13.68
C ASN A 12 -26.48 34.89 12.67
N ASN A 13 -25.81 35.98 12.31
CA ASN A 13 -24.61 36.01 11.49
C ASN A 13 -23.51 35.17 12.16
N VAL A 14 -23.07 34.09 11.50
CA VAL A 14 -21.92 33.29 11.97
C VAL A 14 -20.73 33.57 11.05
N ASN A 15 -19.58 33.88 11.64
CA ASN A 15 -18.35 34.04 10.87
C ASN A 15 -17.84 32.68 10.42
N ALA A 16 -17.47 32.56 9.15
CA ALA A 16 -17.01 31.32 8.55
C ALA A 16 -15.81 31.55 7.64
N LEU A 17 -14.93 30.55 7.62
CA LEU A 17 -13.75 30.45 6.78
C LEU A 17 -13.97 29.29 5.81
N LEU A 18 -13.63 29.48 4.54
CA LEU A 18 -13.71 28.47 3.49
C LEU A 18 -12.31 28.17 2.99
N TYR A 19 -11.89 26.91 3.10
CA TYR A 19 -10.59 26.43 2.63
C TYR A 19 -10.78 25.56 1.39
N ASP A 20 -9.77 25.52 0.53
CA ASP A 20 -9.69 24.54 -0.55
C ASP A 20 -9.21 23.19 -0.02
N SER A 21 -9.20 22.21 -0.91
CA SER A 21 -8.75 20.85 -0.63
C SER A 21 -7.26 20.76 -0.26
N SER A 22 -6.47 21.81 -0.47
CA SER A 22 -5.07 21.89 -0.05
C SER A 22 -4.90 22.52 1.33
N GLY A 23 -5.99 22.92 1.99
CA GLY A 23 -5.94 23.65 3.25
C GLY A 23 -5.63 25.15 3.08
N THR A 24 -5.63 25.66 1.85
CA THR A 24 -5.45 27.09 1.57
C THR A 24 -6.78 27.80 1.72
N LEU A 25 -6.81 28.92 2.46
CA LEU A 25 -8.03 29.71 2.62
C LEU A 25 -8.47 30.28 1.27
N ILE A 26 -9.63 29.84 0.76
CA ILE A 26 -10.24 30.37 -0.47
C ILE A 26 -10.88 31.73 -0.18
N THR A 27 -11.72 31.79 0.86
CA THR A 27 -12.47 32.99 1.22
C THR A 27 -12.96 32.90 2.65
N TYR A 28 -13.49 33.99 3.18
CA TYR A 28 -14.12 34.07 4.48
C TYR A 28 -15.16 35.17 4.49
N GLY A 29 -16.11 35.08 5.42
CA GLY A 29 -17.15 36.07 5.56
C GLY A 29 -18.19 35.64 6.57
N THR A 30 -19.36 36.25 6.50
CA THR A 30 -20.46 35.94 7.39
C THR A 30 -21.48 35.07 6.66
N LEU A 31 -21.78 33.88 7.20
CA LEU A 31 -22.99 33.14 6.82
C LEU A 31 -24.18 33.90 7.37
N SER A 32 -24.97 34.50 6.49
CA SER A 32 -26.01 35.43 6.94
C SER A 32 -27.42 34.97 6.60
N ARG A 33 -27.64 34.07 5.63
CA ARG A 33 -29.01 33.92 5.08
C ARG A 33 -29.35 32.49 4.67
N GLN A 34 -30.47 32.00 5.21
CA GLN A 34 -31.08 30.71 4.91
C GLN A 34 -32.02 30.87 3.71
N PHE A 35 -31.89 30.04 2.68
CA PHE A 35 -32.98 29.83 1.73
C PHE A 35 -34.05 28.98 2.41
N LYS A 36 -35.32 29.39 2.41
CA LYS A 36 -36.41 28.58 2.96
C LYS A 36 -37.58 28.47 1.98
N THR A 37 -38.20 27.30 1.95
CA THR A 37 -39.56 27.09 1.46
C THR A 37 -40.31 26.34 2.56
N GLY A 38 -41.29 26.99 3.20
CA GLY A 38 -41.90 26.46 4.42
C GLY A 38 -40.89 26.37 5.57
N SER A 39 -40.89 25.26 6.31
CA SER A 39 -39.95 25.01 7.42
C SER A 39 -38.57 24.50 6.98
N THR A 40 -38.40 24.21 5.69
CA THR A 40 -37.19 23.55 5.15
C THR A 40 -36.18 24.58 4.69
N ILE A 41 -34.92 24.44 5.15
CA ILE A 41 -33.78 25.28 4.75
C ILE A 41 -33.04 24.63 3.57
N PHE A 42 -32.82 25.38 2.48
CA PHE A 42 -32.20 24.92 1.22
C PHE A 42 -30.71 25.29 1.07
N GLY A 43 -30.16 26.18 1.91
CA GLY A 43 -28.73 26.52 1.86
C GLY A 43 -28.38 27.88 2.47
N TYR A 44 -27.09 28.22 2.44
CA TYR A 44 -26.53 29.50 2.91
C TYR A 44 -25.63 30.14 1.85
N TYR A 45 -25.49 31.47 1.87
CA TYR A 45 -24.50 32.19 1.05
C TYR A 45 -23.65 33.16 1.88
N PHE A 46 -22.42 33.44 1.42
CA PHE A 46 -21.47 34.36 2.05
C PHE A 46 -21.79 35.82 1.68
N VAL A 47 -21.85 36.71 2.67
CA VAL A 47 -22.06 38.15 2.45
C VAL A 47 -20.86 38.93 2.97
N GLY A 48 -20.20 39.68 2.07
CA GLY A 48 -19.08 40.57 2.40
C GLY A 48 -17.74 39.85 2.60
N THR A 49 -16.79 40.10 1.71
CA THR A 49 -15.37 39.80 1.95
C THR A 49 -14.73 41.05 2.55
N THR A 50 -14.11 40.94 3.73
CA THR A 50 -13.20 41.98 4.26
C THR A 50 -11.80 41.41 4.30
N SER A 51 -10.76 42.24 4.45
CA SER A 51 -9.35 41.84 4.28
C SER A 51 -8.59 41.52 5.57
N SER A 52 -9.28 41.43 6.72
CA SER A 52 -8.68 41.00 7.99
C SER A 52 -9.66 40.18 8.82
N PHE A 53 -9.29 38.95 9.18
CA PHE A 53 -10.04 38.07 10.07
C PHE A 53 -9.28 37.88 11.40
N SER A 54 -9.82 38.41 12.49
CA SER A 54 -9.35 38.13 13.85
C SER A 54 -10.35 37.21 14.54
N VAL A 55 -9.88 36.09 15.12
CA VAL A 55 -10.72 35.14 15.88
C VAL A 55 -10.93 35.69 17.30
N PRO A 56 -12.16 36.08 17.71
CA PRO A 56 -12.40 36.45 19.10
C PRO A 56 -12.36 35.23 20.02
N SER A 57 -11.82 35.37 21.24
CA SER A 57 -11.94 34.32 22.26
C SER A 57 -13.42 34.19 22.68
N GLY A 58 -13.98 32.98 22.61
CA GLY A 58 -15.32 32.66 23.15
C GLY A 58 -16.47 32.52 22.14
N GLY A 59 -16.21 32.43 20.83
CA GLY A 59 -17.23 32.17 19.80
C GLY A 59 -17.34 30.69 19.38
N SER A 60 -18.51 30.29 18.85
CA SER A 60 -18.70 29.02 18.14
C SER A 60 -18.46 29.21 16.64
N TYR A 61 -17.66 28.34 16.02
CA TYR A 61 -17.27 28.42 14.62
C TYR A 61 -17.69 27.16 13.86
N ALA A 62 -17.99 27.29 12.56
CA ALA A 62 -18.22 26.16 11.66
C ALA A 62 -17.21 26.22 10.50
N TRP A 63 -16.59 25.09 10.19
CA TRP A 63 -15.64 24.94 9.08
C TRP A 63 -16.35 24.21 7.94
N LEU A 64 -16.30 24.75 6.73
CA LEU A 64 -16.85 24.12 5.53
C LEU A 64 -15.68 23.87 4.58
N ILE A 65 -15.52 22.63 4.10
CA ILE A 65 -14.56 22.25 3.05
C ILE A 65 -15.35 22.09 1.75
N SER A 66 -14.96 22.82 0.70
CA SER A 66 -15.50 22.61 -0.64
C SER A 66 -14.55 21.71 -1.44
N VAL A 67 -15.07 20.61 -1.99
CA VAL A 67 -14.33 19.71 -2.87
C VAL A 67 -14.46 20.23 -4.31
N ARG A 68 -13.35 20.64 -4.96
CA ARG A 68 -13.34 20.94 -6.41
C ARG A 68 -12.96 19.68 -7.19
N GLY A 69 -13.70 19.38 -8.25
CA GLY A 69 -13.43 18.25 -9.15
C GLY A 69 -14.62 17.70 -9.94
N LEU A 70 -15.86 18.10 -9.62
CA LEU A 70 -17.00 17.80 -10.48
C LEU A 70 -17.07 18.84 -11.59
N GLU A 71 -16.58 18.49 -12.78
CA GLU A 71 -17.04 19.18 -13.98
C GLU A 71 -18.55 18.98 -14.09
N SER A 72 -19.28 20.08 -13.91
CA SER A 72 -20.61 20.29 -14.48
C SER A 72 -21.69 19.24 -14.15
N SER A 73 -22.13 19.16 -12.90
CA SER A 73 -23.58 19.06 -12.61
C SER A 73 -23.87 19.24 -11.13
N ILE A 74 -24.52 20.36 -10.82
CA ILE A 74 -25.42 20.43 -9.67
C ILE A 74 -26.56 19.45 -9.99
N ILE A 75 -26.80 18.47 -9.12
CA ILE A 75 -28.10 18.02 -8.58
C ILE A 75 -27.79 16.88 -7.59
N ALA A 76 -27.87 17.18 -6.29
CA ALA A 76 -28.49 16.29 -5.29
C ALA A 76 -28.36 16.90 -3.87
N ASN A 77 -29.50 17.37 -3.37
CA ASN A 77 -30.00 17.20 -2.01
C ASN A 77 -28.96 17.01 -0.89
N THR A 78 -28.58 18.10 -0.24
CA THR A 78 -27.84 18.11 1.02
C THR A 78 -28.70 17.50 2.14
N THR A 79 -28.32 16.34 2.66
CA THR A 79 -28.86 15.87 3.95
C THR A 79 -28.23 16.71 5.05
N TYR A 80 -29.03 17.54 5.72
CA TYR A 80 -28.61 18.32 6.88
C TYR A 80 -29.20 17.69 8.13
N SER A 81 -28.37 17.33 9.12
CA SER A 81 -28.84 17.00 10.46
C SER A 81 -28.45 18.14 11.41
N THR A 82 -29.43 18.64 12.16
CA THR A 82 -29.19 19.46 13.36
C THR A 82 -29.03 18.51 14.53
N SER A 83 -27.82 18.02 14.77
CA SER A 83 -27.46 17.34 16.01
C SER A 83 -25.98 17.57 16.28
N SER A 84 -25.63 17.69 17.56
CA SER A 84 -24.30 17.87 18.14
C SER A 84 -23.30 16.73 17.87
N ASP A 85 -23.49 15.95 16.81
CA ASP A 85 -22.61 14.86 16.38
C ASP A 85 -22.11 15.14 14.96
N PHE A 86 -21.20 16.12 14.84
CA PHE A 86 -20.35 16.19 13.64
C PHE A 86 -19.23 15.15 13.81
N SER A 87 -19.57 13.88 13.66
CA SER A 87 -18.56 12.88 13.35
C SER A 87 -18.10 13.16 11.94
N ALA A 88 -16.89 13.71 11.79
CA ALA A 88 -16.17 13.83 10.53
C ALA A 88 -15.80 12.44 9.98
N SER A 89 -16.80 11.57 9.80
CA SER A 89 -16.65 10.28 9.15
C SER A 89 -17.00 10.48 7.68
N ASN A 90 -16.00 10.22 6.83
CA ASN A 90 -16.10 10.04 5.38
C ASN A 90 -15.78 11.28 4.54
N PHE A 91 -14.55 11.80 4.67
CA PHE A 91 -13.82 12.09 3.43
C PHE A 91 -13.57 10.74 2.77
N ASN A 92 -14.50 10.35 1.91
CA ASN A 92 -14.43 9.08 1.19
C ASN A 92 -13.10 9.09 0.43
N ASP A 93 -12.26 8.10 0.68
CA ASP A 93 -11.02 7.91 -0.06
C ASP A 93 -11.38 7.66 -1.54
N THR A 94 -11.26 8.70 -2.36
CA THR A 94 -11.72 8.64 -3.75
C THR A 94 -10.64 8.18 -4.72
N LEU A 95 -9.38 8.15 -4.30
CA LEU A 95 -8.27 7.78 -5.17
C LEU A 95 -7.50 6.63 -4.53
N PRO A 96 -7.36 5.50 -5.23
CA PRO A 96 -6.65 4.37 -4.68
C PRO A 96 -5.18 4.71 -4.42
N PRO A 97 -4.53 3.99 -3.48
CA PRO A 97 -3.11 4.10 -3.30
C PRO A 97 -2.39 3.74 -4.60
N SER A 98 -1.17 4.24 -4.79
CA SER A 98 -0.37 3.92 -5.97
C SER A 98 1.06 3.61 -5.59
N ILE A 99 1.60 2.58 -6.25
CA ILE A 99 3.00 2.19 -6.17
C ILE A 99 3.66 2.50 -7.51
N VAL A 100 4.73 3.29 -7.47
CA VAL A 100 5.57 3.63 -8.63
C VAL A 100 7.01 3.23 -8.36
N ILE A 101 7.66 2.58 -9.32
CA ILE A 101 9.09 2.26 -9.28
C ILE A 101 9.77 3.18 -10.31
N SER A 102 10.41 4.25 -9.83
CA SER A 102 10.92 5.35 -10.67
C SER A 102 12.23 5.01 -11.41
N SER A 103 12.91 3.94 -11.02
CA SER A 103 14.08 3.41 -11.72
C SER A 103 14.07 1.89 -11.61
N SER A 104 13.51 1.21 -12.61
CA SER A 104 13.53 -0.25 -12.66
C SER A 104 14.94 -0.77 -12.99
N SER A 105 15.88 -0.66 -12.06
CA SER A 105 17.10 -1.45 -12.13
C SER A 105 16.76 -2.89 -11.80
N SER A 106 17.06 -3.82 -12.69
CA SER A 106 16.96 -5.24 -12.36
C SER A 106 17.97 -5.57 -11.26
N LEU A 107 17.50 -6.20 -10.18
CA LEU A 107 18.40 -6.74 -9.15
C LEU A 107 19.16 -7.93 -9.76
N SER A 108 20.44 -8.08 -9.41
CA SER A 108 21.20 -9.30 -9.72
C SER A 108 21.47 -10.05 -8.42
N TYR A 109 21.01 -11.30 -8.35
CA TYR A 109 21.28 -12.23 -7.27
C TYR A 109 22.19 -13.33 -7.79
N ILE A 110 23.26 -13.61 -7.05
CA ILE A 110 24.14 -14.75 -7.30
C ILE A 110 23.77 -15.80 -6.26
N GLU A 111 23.69 -17.05 -6.68
CA GLU A 111 23.50 -18.19 -5.78
C GLU A 111 24.39 -18.12 -4.54
N ASN A 112 23.84 -18.56 -3.40
CA ASN A 112 24.47 -18.52 -2.07
C ASN A 112 24.83 -17.12 -1.54
N ALA A 113 24.46 -16.03 -2.23
CA ALA A 113 24.61 -14.69 -1.69
C ALA A 113 23.68 -14.44 -0.48
N SER A 114 24.10 -13.56 0.42
CA SER A 114 23.22 -13.02 1.45
C SER A 114 22.04 -12.29 0.83
N GLY A 115 20.92 -12.19 1.56
CA GLY A 115 19.72 -11.50 1.07
C GLY A 115 19.98 -10.07 0.63
N ILE A 116 19.49 -9.70 -0.55
CA ILE A 116 19.70 -8.38 -1.18
C ILE A 116 18.36 -7.65 -1.28
N VAL A 117 18.36 -6.35 -0.98
CA VAL A 117 17.18 -5.48 -1.11
C VAL A 117 16.68 -5.52 -2.55
N ILE A 118 15.38 -5.80 -2.72
CA ILE A 118 14.77 -5.98 -4.04
C ILE A 118 14.68 -4.65 -4.78
N ASP A 119 14.14 -3.63 -4.11
CA ASP A 119 13.94 -2.32 -4.72
C ASP A 119 13.85 -1.23 -3.64
N ASN A 120 14.81 -0.31 -3.65
CA ASN A 120 14.85 0.82 -2.72
C ASN A 120 14.24 2.11 -3.29
N ALA A 121 13.75 2.07 -4.54
CA ALA A 121 13.19 3.20 -5.27
C ALA A 121 11.65 3.25 -5.23
N ILE A 122 11.00 2.23 -4.64
CA ILE A 122 9.54 2.15 -4.48
C ILE A 122 8.97 3.45 -3.91
N LEU A 123 8.09 4.13 -4.63
CA LEU A 123 7.31 5.26 -4.15
C LEU A 123 5.88 4.79 -3.88
N LEU A 124 5.45 4.89 -2.63
CA LEU A 124 4.07 4.67 -2.24
C LEU A 124 3.40 6.03 -2.07
N SER A 125 2.25 6.21 -2.69
CA SER A 125 1.41 7.39 -2.54
C SER A 125 0.00 6.97 -2.18
N ASP A 126 -0.62 7.74 -1.30
CA ASP A 126 -2.01 7.60 -0.93
C ASP A 126 -2.49 9.00 -0.51
N THR A 127 -3.45 9.55 -1.25
CA THR A 127 -3.99 10.89 -1.00
C THR A 127 -5.16 10.87 -0.01
N GLY A 128 -5.71 9.68 0.31
CA GLY A 128 -6.65 9.46 1.39
C GLY A 128 -5.90 9.24 2.70
N ALA A 129 -5.50 10.31 3.37
CA ALA A 129 -4.46 10.32 4.42
C ALA A 129 -4.67 9.43 5.68
N SER A 130 -5.70 8.60 5.77
CA SER A 130 -5.95 7.69 6.90
C SER A 130 -6.16 6.25 6.45
N PHE A 131 -5.27 5.36 6.88
CA PHE A 131 -5.45 3.93 6.70
C PHE A 131 -6.59 3.38 7.57
N GLY A 132 -7.23 2.31 7.10
CA GLY A 132 -8.20 1.56 7.89
C GLY A 132 -7.54 0.74 9.00
N SER A 133 -8.31 -0.14 9.65
CA SER A 133 -7.84 -0.86 10.85
C SER A 133 -6.71 -1.86 10.57
N SER A 134 -6.55 -2.31 9.33
CA SER A 134 -5.57 -3.34 8.94
C SER A 134 -5.01 -3.10 7.54
N PRO A 135 -4.25 -2.00 7.31
CA PRO A 135 -3.51 -1.82 6.07
C PRO A 135 -2.54 -2.98 5.88
N SER A 136 -2.32 -3.39 4.63
CA SER A 136 -1.46 -4.51 4.29
C SER A 136 -0.75 -4.32 2.97
N ALA A 137 0.37 -5.00 2.79
CA ALA A 137 1.01 -5.14 1.48
C ALA A 137 1.17 -6.63 1.17
N THR A 138 0.88 -7.01 -0.07
CA THR A 138 1.14 -8.35 -0.59
C THR A 138 2.28 -8.26 -1.59
N ILE A 139 3.36 -8.97 -1.29
CA ILE A 139 4.56 -9.06 -2.13
C ILE A 139 4.69 -10.51 -2.55
N SER A 140 4.63 -10.79 -3.84
CA SER A 140 4.64 -12.16 -4.35
C SER A 140 5.70 -12.38 -5.41
N ILE A 141 6.29 -13.57 -5.39
CA ILE A 141 7.09 -14.08 -6.50
C ILE A 141 6.11 -14.59 -7.57
N SER A 142 5.63 -13.68 -8.41
CA SER A 142 4.52 -13.92 -9.35
C SER A 142 4.90 -14.72 -10.58
N SER A 143 6.20 -14.83 -10.88
CA SER A 143 6.73 -15.66 -11.96
C SER A 143 7.99 -16.40 -11.52
N ASN A 144 8.13 -17.64 -12.00
CA ASN A 144 9.28 -18.51 -11.81
C ASN A 144 9.62 -18.84 -10.35
N PHE A 145 8.66 -18.72 -9.43
CA PHE A 145 8.83 -19.16 -8.05
C PHE A 145 9.40 -20.60 -7.98
N LEU A 146 10.35 -20.78 -7.06
CA LEU A 146 10.94 -22.06 -6.68
C LEU A 146 10.91 -22.24 -5.16
N SER A 147 10.76 -23.49 -4.74
CA SER A 147 10.98 -23.86 -3.34
C SER A 147 12.39 -23.44 -2.92
N GLY A 148 12.51 -22.81 -1.76
CA GLY A 148 13.75 -22.23 -1.28
C GLY A 148 13.92 -20.74 -1.58
N ASP A 149 13.12 -20.16 -2.49
CA ASP A 149 13.06 -18.69 -2.58
C ASP A 149 12.52 -18.11 -1.26
N VAL A 150 13.09 -16.99 -0.83
CA VAL A 150 12.72 -16.29 0.40
C VAL A 150 12.57 -14.81 0.15
N LEU A 151 11.40 -14.26 0.50
CA LEU A 151 11.20 -12.82 0.67
C LEU A 151 11.28 -12.52 2.18
N ALA A 152 12.39 -11.94 2.62
CA ALA A 152 12.63 -11.67 4.02
C ALA A 152 12.26 -10.23 4.39
N PHE A 153 11.67 -10.08 5.56
CA PHE A 153 11.30 -8.80 6.16
C PHE A 153 11.53 -8.86 7.66
N THR A 154 12.17 -7.82 8.21
CA THR A 154 12.28 -7.64 9.66
C THR A 154 11.18 -6.71 10.11
N ASN A 155 10.37 -7.16 11.09
CA ASN A 155 9.30 -6.35 11.66
C ASN A 155 9.82 -5.00 12.14
N GLN A 156 9.13 -3.92 11.74
CA GLN A 156 9.54 -2.55 12.05
C GLN A 156 8.34 -1.61 12.00
N ASN A 157 8.41 -0.50 12.74
CA ASN A 157 7.36 0.53 12.77
C ASN A 157 5.95 -0.02 13.08
N GLY A 158 5.86 -1.12 13.85
CA GLY A 158 4.58 -1.80 14.11
C GLY A 158 3.99 -2.56 12.93
N ILE A 159 4.73 -2.70 11.83
CA ILE A 159 4.38 -3.52 10.67
C ILE A 159 5.03 -4.89 10.82
N THR A 160 4.23 -5.94 10.69
CA THR A 160 4.68 -7.34 10.79
C THR A 160 4.67 -8.01 9.42
N GLY A 161 5.68 -8.84 9.12
CA GLY A 161 5.73 -9.65 7.90
C GLY A 161 5.48 -11.13 8.17
N SER A 162 4.80 -11.80 7.23
CA SER A 162 4.58 -13.25 7.23
C SER A 162 4.80 -13.80 5.83
N TYR A 163 5.87 -14.59 5.65
CA TYR A 163 6.18 -15.24 4.38
C TYR A 163 5.65 -16.68 4.34
N ASN A 164 4.97 -17.03 3.25
CA ASN A 164 4.56 -18.40 2.96
C ASN A 164 5.52 -19.01 1.93
N SER A 165 6.41 -19.90 2.38
CA SER A 165 7.39 -20.59 1.54
C SER A 165 6.79 -21.63 0.59
N GLY A 166 5.51 -21.99 0.75
CA GLY A 166 4.81 -22.85 -0.20
C GLY A 166 4.25 -22.08 -1.41
N THR A 167 4.00 -20.78 -1.27
CA THR A 167 3.36 -19.96 -2.31
C THR A 167 4.21 -18.79 -2.81
N GLY A 168 5.32 -18.48 -2.15
CA GLY A 168 6.17 -17.35 -2.52
C GLY A 168 5.57 -15.98 -2.20
N VAL A 169 4.67 -15.91 -1.21
CA VAL A 169 3.95 -14.68 -0.84
C VAL A 169 4.37 -14.19 0.54
N LEU A 170 4.86 -12.96 0.61
CA LEU A 170 5.07 -12.19 1.83
C LEU A 170 3.91 -11.22 2.02
N THR A 171 3.24 -11.32 3.16
CA THR A 171 2.22 -10.36 3.59
C THR A 171 2.79 -9.48 4.68
N LEU A 172 2.75 -8.16 4.47
CA LEU A 172 2.97 -7.18 5.51
C LEU A 172 1.62 -6.73 6.07
N THR A 173 1.52 -6.57 7.39
CA THR A 173 0.31 -6.11 8.07
C THR A 173 0.67 -5.01 9.06
N GLY A 174 -0.04 -3.89 8.98
CA GLY A 174 0.10 -2.77 9.89
C GLY A 174 -1.18 -2.50 10.67
N THR A 175 -1.28 -1.29 11.19
CA THR A 175 -2.42 -0.77 11.96
C THR A 175 -2.84 0.59 11.39
N SER A 176 -4.01 1.09 11.81
CA SER A 176 -4.49 2.43 11.41
C SER A 176 -3.58 3.60 11.84
N SER A 177 -2.62 3.35 12.75
CA SER A 177 -1.63 4.36 13.15
C SER A 177 -0.45 4.47 12.19
N ASN A 178 -0.32 3.54 11.24
CA ASN A 178 0.76 3.57 10.28
C ASN A 178 0.57 4.67 9.24
N THR A 179 1.69 5.13 8.67
CA THR A 179 1.72 6.16 7.64
C THR A 179 2.25 5.61 6.32
N VAL A 180 1.97 6.32 5.22
CA VAL A 180 2.54 6.05 3.89
C VAL A 180 4.06 5.92 3.94
N THR A 181 4.73 6.81 4.66
CA THR A 181 6.20 6.79 4.80
C THR A 181 6.71 5.53 5.51
N GLN A 182 6.00 5.04 6.52
CA GLN A 182 6.38 3.81 7.24
C GLN A 182 6.21 2.58 6.36
N PHE A 183 5.10 2.47 5.61
CA PHE A 183 4.93 1.38 4.65
C PHE A 183 5.92 1.47 3.49
N GLN A 184 6.21 2.66 2.97
CA GLN A 184 7.24 2.83 1.95
C GLN A 184 8.61 2.36 2.45
N THR A 185 8.97 2.72 3.69
CA THR A 185 10.22 2.25 4.32
C THR A 185 10.23 0.73 4.47
N ALA A 186 9.10 0.14 4.85
CA ALA A 186 8.94 -1.30 4.98
C ALA A 186 9.12 -2.02 3.63
N LEU A 187 8.44 -1.56 2.58
CA LEU A 187 8.54 -2.12 1.24
C LEU A 187 9.99 -2.07 0.72
N ARG A 188 10.67 -0.94 0.92
CA ARG A 188 12.08 -0.73 0.53
C ARG A 188 13.10 -1.55 1.31
N SER A 189 12.70 -2.23 2.37
CA SER A 189 13.60 -3.08 3.18
C SER A 189 13.51 -4.56 2.83
N ILE A 190 12.54 -4.96 2.00
CA ILE A 190 12.33 -6.38 1.69
C ILE A 190 13.51 -6.88 0.85
N THR A 191 14.07 -8.01 1.27
CA THR A 191 15.19 -8.65 0.59
C THR A 191 14.78 -9.98 -0.04
N TYR A 192 15.42 -10.32 -1.15
CA TYR A 192 15.36 -11.65 -1.75
C TYR A 192 16.62 -12.46 -1.44
N ALA A 193 16.42 -13.74 -1.15
CA ALA A 193 17.46 -14.76 -1.13
C ALA A 193 16.88 -16.09 -1.65
N SER A 194 17.76 -17.07 -1.89
CA SER A 194 17.36 -18.45 -2.12
C SER A 194 18.17 -19.38 -1.21
N THR A 195 17.51 -20.39 -0.65
CA THR A 195 18.12 -21.50 0.11
C THR A 195 18.30 -22.76 -0.74
N SER A 196 18.06 -22.68 -2.05
CA SER A 196 18.28 -23.77 -2.99
C SER A 196 19.74 -23.80 -3.42
N ASP A 197 20.33 -25.00 -3.50
CA ASP A 197 21.63 -25.26 -4.15
C ASP A 197 21.52 -25.26 -5.69
N ASP A 198 20.31 -25.02 -6.23
CA ASP A 198 20.10 -24.60 -7.62
C ASP A 198 18.88 -23.66 -7.66
N PRO A 199 19.08 -22.33 -7.54
CA PRO A 199 18.00 -21.36 -7.58
C PRO A 199 17.49 -21.10 -9.01
N THR A 200 18.06 -21.74 -10.03
CA THR A 200 17.67 -21.57 -11.44
C THR A 200 16.91 -22.75 -12.01
N SER A 201 16.78 -23.85 -11.27
CA SER A 201 16.16 -25.09 -11.74
C SER A 201 16.76 -25.52 -13.08
N ASN A 202 18.06 -25.81 -13.08
CA ASN A 202 18.85 -26.21 -14.24
C ASN A 202 18.80 -25.15 -15.35
N ASN A 203 19.00 -23.88 -14.97
CA ASN A 203 19.05 -22.76 -15.91
C ASN A 203 17.74 -22.55 -16.72
N THR A 204 16.59 -22.96 -16.18
CA THR A 204 15.26 -22.74 -16.78
C THR A 204 14.49 -21.57 -16.16
N LYS A 205 14.90 -21.14 -14.96
CA LYS A 205 14.27 -20.09 -14.16
C LYS A 205 15.30 -19.08 -13.66
N ASN A 206 15.97 -18.41 -14.60
CA ASN A 206 17.03 -17.42 -14.34
C ASN A 206 16.54 -16.05 -13.85
N SER A 207 15.25 -15.90 -13.59
CA SER A 207 14.72 -14.67 -13.03
C SER A 207 13.50 -14.92 -12.18
N ARG A 208 13.17 -13.95 -11.34
CA ARG A 208 11.91 -13.82 -10.62
C ARG A 208 11.27 -12.49 -10.96
N ILE A 209 9.94 -12.51 -11.12
CA ILE A 209 9.14 -11.29 -11.13
C ILE A 209 8.51 -11.16 -9.76
N ILE A 210 8.78 -10.04 -9.09
CA ILE A 210 8.19 -9.70 -7.81
C ILE A 210 7.05 -8.73 -8.08
N SER A 211 5.84 -9.07 -7.65
CA SER A 211 4.67 -8.19 -7.72
C SER A 211 4.42 -7.55 -6.36
N TRP A 212 4.11 -6.26 -6.38
CA TRP A 212 3.83 -5.44 -5.20
C TRP A 212 2.40 -4.90 -5.30
N VAL A 213 1.59 -5.16 -4.29
CA VAL A 213 0.24 -4.60 -4.14
C VAL A 213 0.07 -4.10 -2.72
N PHE A 214 -0.40 -2.88 -2.56
CA PHE A 214 -0.75 -2.30 -1.27
C PHE A 214 -2.27 -2.20 -1.11
N ASN A 215 -2.72 -2.38 0.13
CA ASN A 215 -4.08 -2.21 0.57
C ASN A 215 -4.09 -1.28 1.80
N ASP A 216 -4.68 -0.09 1.70
CA ASP A 216 -4.74 0.87 2.83
C ASP A 216 -5.72 0.44 3.95
N GLY A 217 -6.48 -0.63 3.75
CA GLY A 217 -7.40 -1.20 4.73
C GLY A 217 -8.72 -0.45 4.88
N THR A 218 -8.98 0.57 4.05
CA THR A 218 -10.26 1.26 3.98
C THR A 218 -11.30 0.43 3.20
N SER A 219 -12.55 0.90 3.15
CA SER A 219 -13.67 0.15 2.59
C SER A 219 -13.86 0.29 1.08
N ALA A 220 -13.25 1.30 0.45
CA ALA A 220 -13.44 1.59 -0.97
C ALA A 220 -12.15 2.16 -1.57
N ASN A 221 -11.89 1.84 -2.83
CA ASN A 221 -10.66 2.21 -3.55
C ASN A 221 -9.37 1.81 -2.82
N ASN A 222 -9.45 0.80 -1.97
CA ASN A 222 -8.43 0.52 -0.99
C ASN A 222 -7.20 -0.23 -1.54
N ILE A 223 -7.15 -0.51 -2.85
CA ILE A 223 -6.14 -1.39 -3.48
C ILE A 223 -5.34 -0.62 -4.52
N SER A 224 -4.02 -0.76 -4.47
CA SER A 224 -3.13 -0.10 -5.43
C SER A 224 -3.07 -0.77 -6.80
N ASN A 225 -2.43 -0.10 -7.76
CA ASN A 225 -1.91 -0.80 -8.93
C ASN A 225 -0.89 -1.87 -8.54
N THR A 226 -0.70 -2.87 -9.41
CA THR A 226 0.40 -3.82 -9.29
C THR A 226 1.67 -3.21 -9.87
N ALA A 227 2.67 -2.99 -9.02
CA ALA A 227 4.03 -2.67 -9.48
C ALA A 227 4.86 -3.97 -9.56
N THR A 228 5.92 -3.98 -10.37
CA THR A 228 6.79 -5.16 -10.49
C THR A 228 8.27 -4.81 -10.44
N SER A 229 9.05 -5.69 -9.81
CA SER A 229 10.53 -5.68 -9.85
C SER A 229 11.02 -7.00 -10.45
N THR A 230 12.15 -6.97 -11.15
CA THR A 230 12.78 -8.17 -11.71
C THR A 230 14.07 -8.47 -10.98
N ILE A 231 14.24 -9.73 -10.58
CA ILE A 231 15.48 -10.26 -10.03
C ILE A 231 16.06 -11.22 -11.06
N ASN A 232 17.26 -10.93 -11.54
CA ASN A 232 18.04 -11.83 -12.38
C ASN A 232 18.90 -12.72 -11.48
N ILE A 233 18.84 -14.03 -11.69
CA ILE A 233 19.53 -15.03 -10.88
C ILE A 233 20.63 -15.67 -11.71
N THR A 234 21.83 -15.66 -11.15
CA THR A 234 23.00 -16.35 -11.71
C THR A 234 23.32 -17.54 -10.81
N ALA A 235 23.20 -18.75 -11.35
CA ALA A 235 23.67 -19.96 -10.68
C ALA A 235 25.21 -19.98 -10.61
N VAL A 236 25.73 -20.64 -9.60
CA VAL A 236 27.13 -20.97 -9.39
C VAL A 236 27.28 -22.46 -9.64
N ASN A 237 28.15 -22.85 -10.55
CA ASN A 237 28.38 -24.27 -10.82
C ASN A 237 29.12 -24.91 -9.65
N ASP A 238 28.49 -25.89 -9.01
CA ASP A 238 29.11 -26.67 -7.96
C ASP A 238 29.95 -27.84 -8.50
N ALA A 239 30.87 -28.35 -7.68
CA ALA A 239 31.64 -29.52 -8.04
C ALA A 239 30.82 -30.79 -7.77
N PRO A 240 30.82 -31.78 -8.68
CA PRO A 240 30.12 -33.03 -8.42
C PRO A 240 30.72 -33.73 -7.20
N VAL A 241 29.86 -34.15 -6.28
CA VAL A 241 30.26 -34.84 -5.06
C VAL A 241 30.10 -36.35 -5.26
N ILE A 242 31.17 -37.08 -4.95
CA ILE A 242 31.17 -38.55 -4.90
C ILE A 242 31.04 -38.95 -3.43
N THR A 243 29.98 -39.67 -3.09
CA THR A 243 29.91 -40.35 -1.79
C THR A 243 30.42 -41.77 -1.96
N PRO A 244 31.60 -42.13 -1.41
CA PRO A 244 32.14 -43.46 -1.57
C PRO A 244 31.21 -44.50 -0.93
N GLY A 245 30.94 -45.58 -1.66
CA GLY A 245 30.22 -46.73 -1.13
C GLY A 245 30.97 -47.42 0.02
N THR A 246 30.34 -48.40 0.64
CA THR A 246 30.94 -49.18 1.73
C THR A 246 32.14 -50.01 1.29
N THR A 247 33.03 -50.32 2.23
CA THR A 247 34.16 -51.21 2.00
C THR A 247 33.66 -52.60 1.62
N LEU A 248 34.06 -53.10 0.44
CA LEU A 248 33.73 -54.45 0.00
C LEU A 248 34.66 -55.45 0.72
N SER A 249 34.08 -56.35 1.52
CA SER A 249 34.80 -57.52 2.02
C SER A 249 34.77 -58.61 0.97
N TYR A 250 35.94 -59.11 0.57
CA TYR A 250 36.07 -60.20 -0.40
C TYR A 250 36.91 -61.33 0.19
N THR A 251 36.38 -62.54 0.12
CA THR A 251 37.11 -63.77 0.50
C THR A 251 37.77 -64.35 -0.73
N GLU A 252 39.03 -64.75 -0.58
CA GLU A 252 39.79 -65.42 -1.64
C GLU A 252 39.00 -66.59 -2.24
N ASN A 253 38.99 -66.69 -3.58
CA ASN A 253 38.20 -67.65 -4.37
C ASN A 253 36.67 -67.50 -4.30
N GLY A 254 36.16 -66.40 -3.73
CA GLY A 254 34.73 -66.06 -3.77
C GLY A 254 34.26 -65.67 -5.18
N SER A 255 32.94 -65.74 -5.41
CA SER A 255 32.33 -65.22 -6.63
C SER A 255 32.60 -63.72 -6.80
N ALA A 256 32.71 -63.25 -8.05
CA ALA A 256 32.92 -61.83 -8.34
C ALA A 256 31.84 -60.97 -7.66
N ALA A 257 32.26 -59.94 -6.93
CA ALA A 257 31.38 -59.03 -6.21
C ALA A 257 31.56 -57.61 -6.76
N ALA A 258 30.45 -56.87 -6.88
CA ALA A 258 30.47 -55.49 -7.35
C ALA A 258 31.11 -54.57 -6.31
N ILE A 259 32.10 -53.79 -6.74
CA ILE A 259 32.76 -52.78 -5.93
C ILE A 259 31.84 -51.54 -5.85
N ASN A 260 31.72 -50.96 -4.64
CA ASN A 260 31.00 -49.70 -4.40
C ASN A 260 29.58 -49.67 -5.02
N SER A 261 28.79 -50.73 -4.83
CA SER A 261 27.39 -50.79 -5.33
C SER A 261 26.46 -49.71 -4.77
N ALA A 262 26.89 -49.00 -3.72
CA ALA A 262 26.20 -47.85 -3.14
C ALA A 262 26.83 -46.49 -3.52
N LEU A 263 27.70 -46.44 -4.53
CA LEU A 263 28.27 -45.17 -5.01
C LEU A 263 27.16 -44.26 -5.52
N THR A 264 27.10 -43.04 -5.01
CA THR A 264 26.23 -42.00 -5.54
C THR A 264 27.07 -40.83 -6.03
N LEU A 265 26.64 -40.29 -7.16
CA LEU A 265 27.12 -39.03 -7.75
C LEU A 265 25.98 -38.03 -7.61
N THR A 266 26.28 -36.88 -7.01
CA THR A 266 25.34 -35.76 -6.92
C THR A 266 26.00 -34.53 -7.50
N ASP A 267 25.25 -33.80 -8.31
CA ASP A 267 25.62 -32.52 -8.92
C ASP A 267 24.39 -31.62 -8.77
N ALA A 268 24.58 -30.43 -8.19
CA ALA A 268 23.50 -29.49 -7.89
C ALA A 268 23.30 -28.55 -9.09
#